data_AF-C7GHE9-F1
#
_entry.id   AF-C7GHE9-F1
#
_cell.length_a   1.000
_cell.length_b   1.000
_cell.length_c   1.000
_cell.angle_alpha   90.00
_cell.angle_beta   90.00
_cell.angle_gamma   90.00
#
_symmetry.space_group_name_H-M   'P 1'
#
loop_
_entity.id
_entity.type
_entity.pdbx_description
1 polymer ?
#
loop_
_entity_poly.entity_id
_entity_poly.type
_entity_poly.pdbx_seq_one_letter_code
_entity_poly.pdbx_strand_id
1 'polypeptide(L)'
;ADGVTFRAYALKDGIKAETVVYGTENEKEASAGVVKNGTSYEITVESKKASKVALMNVGVPKQVNGASYTQDGENVIVEFNGDGKAEVVF
;
A
#
# COMPACT_ATOMS: atom_id res chain seq x y z
N ALA A 1 -8.02 11.17 11.47
CA ALA A 1 -8.16 9.71 11.57
C ALA A 1 -6.76 9.15 11.76
N ASP A 2 -6.51 8.43 12.86
CA ASP A 2 -5.22 7.80 13.12
C ASP A 2 -5.12 6.52 12.28
N GLY A 3 -5.02 6.72 10.97
CA GLY A 3 -4.79 5.67 9.99
C GLY A 3 -3.31 5.43 9.80
N VAL A 4 -2.91 4.16 9.71
CA VAL A 4 -1.53 3.78 9.40
C VAL A 4 -1.19 4.16 7.96
N THR A 5 0.01 4.70 7.75
CA THR A 5 0.63 4.78 6.43
C THR A 5 1.78 3.77 6.36
N PHE A 6 1.59 2.72 5.57
CA PHE A 6 2.65 1.78 5.22
C PHE A 6 3.49 2.38 4.10
N ARG A 7 4.83 2.38 4.24
CA ARG A 7 5.73 2.89 3.20
C ARG A 7 6.53 1.74 2.61
N ALA A 8 6.40 1.53 1.30
CA ALA A 8 7.14 0.52 0.57
C ALA A 8 8.28 1.17 -0.22
N TYR A 9 9.50 0.65 -0.05
CA TYR A 9 10.71 1.19 -0.66
C TYR A 9 11.41 0.13 -1.51
N ALA A 10 11.85 0.52 -2.70
CA ALA A 10 12.79 -0.22 -3.54
C ALA A 10 12.49 -1.74 -3.64
N LEU A 11 11.24 -2.09 -3.93
CA LEU A 11 10.83 -3.50 -4.03
C LEU A 11 11.51 -4.18 -5.22
N LYS A 12 12.11 -5.34 -4.95
CA LYS A 12 12.57 -6.25 -5.99
C LYS A 12 11.37 -6.91 -6.66
N ASP A 13 11.50 -7.13 -7.96
CA ASP A 13 10.45 -7.75 -8.77
C ASP A 13 10.14 -9.17 -8.29
N GLY A 14 8.86 -9.52 -8.26
CA GLY A 14 8.34 -10.81 -7.81
C GLY A 14 8.43 -11.09 -6.31
N ILE A 15 8.95 -10.17 -5.50
CA ILE A 15 9.10 -10.37 -4.04
C ILE A 15 8.02 -9.60 -3.28
N LYS A 16 7.25 -10.31 -2.44
CA LYS A 16 6.30 -9.72 -1.52
C LYS A 16 7.01 -9.10 -0.32
N ALA A 17 6.82 -7.81 -0.09
CA ALA A 17 7.05 -7.16 1.19
C ALA A 17 5.75 -7.16 2.00
N GLU A 18 5.81 -7.57 3.27
CA GLU A 18 4.65 -7.65 4.14
C GLU A 18 4.97 -7.13 5.54
N THR A 19 3.99 -6.49 6.17
CA THR A 19 4.10 -5.99 7.53
C THR A 19 2.77 -6.03 8.25
N VAL A 20 2.82 -6.12 9.58
CA VAL A 20 1.66 -6.19 10.47
C VAL A 20 1.84 -5.18 11.60
N VAL A 21 0.79 -4.44 11.90
CA VAL A 21 0.69 -3.51 13.02
C VAL A 21 -0.17 -4.15 14.10
N TYR A 22 0.35 -4.17 15.32
CA TYR A 22 -0.33 -4.67 16.50
C TYR A 22 -0.70 -3.53 17.43
N GLY A 23 -1.87 -3.65 18.04
CA GLY A 23 -2.34 -2.77 19.11
C GLY A 23 -1.65 -3.08 20.44
N THR A 24 -2.05 -2.34 21.47
CA THR A 24 -1.47 -2.47 22.82
C THR A 24 -1.82 -3.78 23.52
N GLU A 25 -2.86 -4.50 23.07
CA GLU A 25 -3.29 -5.78 23.61
C GLU A 25 -2.76 -6.98 22.79
N ASN A 26 -1.77 -6.75 21.92
CA ASN A 26 -1.19 -7.73 20.98
C ASN A 26 -2.19 -8.28 19.94
N GLU A 27 -3.24 -7.53 19.66
CA GLU A 27 -4.21 -7.78 18.62
C GLU A 27 -3.77 -7.18 17.27
N LYS A 28 -4.03 -7.88 16.17
CA LYS A 28 -3.75 -7.36 14.83
C LYS A 28 -4.70 -6.19 14.51
N GLU A 29 -4.14 -4.99 14.32
CA GLU A 29 -4.90 -3.81 13.92
C GLU A 29 -4.93 -3.61 12.40
N ALA A 30 -3.81 -3.89 11.73
CA ALA A 30 -3.69 -3.77 10.29
C ALA A 30 -2.54 -4.62 9.73
N SER A 31 -2.60 -4.99 8.46
CA SER A 31 -1.46 -5.49 7.69
C SER A 31 -1.50 -4.99 6.27
N ALA A 32 -0.32 -4.90 5.66
CA ALA A 32 -0.19 -4.58 4.25
C ALA A 32 0.82 -5.51 3.59
N GLY A 33 0.50 -5.95 2.38
CA GLY A 33 1.38 -6.67 1.48
C GLY A 33 1.53 -5.90 0.17
N VAL A 34 2.76 -5.77 -0.33
CA VAL A 34 3.06 -5.16 -1.63
C VAL A 34 3.99 -6.06 -2.42
N VAL A 35 3.62 -6.35 -3.66
CA VAL A 35 4.45 -7.10 -4.63
C VAL A 35 4.67 -6.20 -5.85
N LYS A 36 5.90 -6.12 -6.34
CA LYS A 36 6.18 -5.55 -7.66
C LYS A 36 6.14 -6.68 -8.69
N ASN A 37 5.36 -6.50 -9.77
CA ASN A 37 5.20 -7.44 -10.87
C ASN A 37 5.48 -6.72 -12.21
N GLY A 38 6.74 -6.73 -12.64
CA GLY A 38 7.21 -5.98 -13.80
C GLY A 38 7.00 -4.47 -13.63
N THR A 39 6.03 -3.95 -14.37
CA THR A 39 5.64 -2.53 -14.38
C THR A 39 4.43 -2.22 -13.50
N SER A 40 3.90 -3.19 -12.75
CA SER A 40 2.82 -2.96 -11.80
C SER A 40 3.21 -3.28 -10.36
N TYR A 41 2.43 -2.74 -9.43
CA TYR A 41 2.46 -3.10 -8.02
C TYR A 41 1.10 -3.61 -7.59
N GLU A 42 1.07 -4.77 -6.96
CA GLU A 42 -0.12 -5.32 -6.31
C GLU A 42 -0.06 -5.03 -4.82
N ILE A 43 -1.12 -4.42 -4.30
CA ILE A 43 -1.26 -4.04 -2.90
C ILE A 43 -2.43 -4.80 -2.30
N THR A 44 -2.25 -5.38 -1.12
CA THR A 44 -3.32 -5.92 -0.28
C THR A 44 -3.24 -5.28 1.10
N VAL A 45 -4.37 -4.80 1.61
CA VAL A 45 -4.51 -4.25 2.95
C VAL A 45 -5.60 -5.02 3.68
N GLU A 46 -5.32 -5.37 4.93
CA GLU A 46 -6.32 -5.80 5.89
C GLU A 46 -6.32 -4.78 7.04
N SER A 47 -7.43 -4.08 7.25
CA SER A 47 -7.61 -3.13 8.35
C SER A 47 -9.08 -2.82 8.56
N LYS A 48 -9.46 -2.59 9.83
CA LYS A 48 -10.80 -2.04 10.16
C LYS A 48 -10.88 -0.53 10.01
N LYS A 49 -9.74 0.16 9.91
CA LYS A 49 -9.62 1.62 9.87
C LYS A 49 -9.15 2.05 8.48
N ALA A 50 -9.40 3.32 8.15
CA ALA A 50 -8.80 3.90 6.95
C ALA A 50 -7.26 3.85 7.05
N SER A 51 -6.61 3.47 5.97
CA SER A 51 -5.15 3.31 5.92
C SER A 51 -4.61 3.66 4.54
N LYS A 52 -3.29 3.86 4.47
CA LYS A 52 -2.60 4.25 3.24
C LYS A 52 -1.40 3.36 2.98
N VAL A 53 -1.13 3.12 1.71
CA VAL A 53 0.12 2.51 1.25
C VAL A 53 0.82 3.50 0.33
N ALA A 54 1.96 4.01 0.77
CA ALA A 54 2.82 4.88 -0.01
C ALA A 54 3.90 4.06 -0.71
N LEU A 55 3.86 4.01 -2.04
CA LEU A 55 4.94 3.50 -2.88
C LEU A 55 5.96 4.64 -3.08
N MET A 56 7.19 4.44 -2.62
CA MET A 56 8.17 5.52 -2.51
C MET A 56 9.10 5.57 -3.72
N ASN A 57 9.24 6.75 -4.33
CA ASN A 57 10.09 7.01 -5.50
C ASN A 57 9.84 6.04 -6.68
N VAL A 58 8.57 5.84 -7.02
CA VAL A 58 8.14 4.92 -8.09
C VAL A 58 7.72 5.64 -9.37
N GLY A 59 7.63 6.97 -9.33
CA GLY A 59 7.24 7.80 -10.47
C GLY A 59 5.74 8.08 -10.51
N VAL A 60 5.21 8.37 -11.70
CA VAL A 60 3.80 8.69 -11.93
C VAL A 60 3.10 7.48 -12.56
N PRO A 61 2.04 6.94 -11.94
CA PRO A 61 1.34 5.78 -12.48
C PRO A 61 0.51 6.19 -13.70
N LYS A 62 0.41 5.29 -14.67
CA LYS A 62 -0.55 5.40 -15.78
C LYS A 62 -1.97 5.15 -15.30
N GLN A 63 -2.13 4.24 -14.34
CA GLN A 63 -3.43 3.79 -13.86
C GLN A 63 -3.33 3.24 -12.43
N VAL A 64 -4.37 3.47 -11.65
CA VAL A 64 -4.58 2.82 -10.34
C VAL A 64 -5.96 2.20 -10.35
N ASN A 65 -6.03 0.91 -10.04
CA ASN A 65 -7.25 0.12 -9.96
C ASN A 65 -7.54 -0.27 -8.51
N GLY A 66 -8.82 -0.32 -8.13
CA GLY A 66 -9.28 -0.87 -6.84
C GLY A 66 -9.18 0.07 -5.63
N ALA A 67 -8.53 1.23 -5.75
CA ALA A 67 -8.44 2.22 -4.68
C ALA A 67 -8.28 3.65 -5.24
N SER A 68 -8.62 4.65 -4.42
CA SER A 68 -8.25 6.04 -4.70
C SER A 68 -6.76 6.25 -4.43
N TYR A 69 -6.16 7.24 -5.09
CA TYR A 69 -4.78 7.59 -4.83
C TYR A 69 -4.53 9.10 -4.92
N THR A 70 -3.44 9.53 -4.30
CA THR A 70 -2.85 10.86 -4.46
C THR A 70 -1.39 10.72 -4.87
N GLN A 71 -0.89 11.68 -5.66
CA GLN A 71 0.51 11.78 -6.03
C GLN A 71 1.21 12.81 -5.13
N ASP A 72 2.36 12.45 -4.57
CA ASP A 72 3.24 13.35 -3.81
C ASP A 72 4.67 13.25 -4.34
N GLY A 73 5.04 14.15 -5.26
CA GLY A 73 6.32 14.06 -5.97
C GLY A 73 6.40 12.77 -6.80
N GLU A 74 7.40 11.93 -6.53
CA GLU A 74 7.56 10.60 -7.13
C GLU A 74 6.89 9.47 -6.31
N ASN A 75 6.16 9.83 -5.25
CA ASN A 75 5.47 8.86 -4.39
C ASN A 75 4.01 8.73 -4.81
N VAL A 76 3.51 7.49 -4.80
CA VAL A 76 2.10 7.18 -5.01
C VAL A 76 1.49 6.76 -3.69
N ILE A 77 0.50 7.51 -3.21
CA ILE A 77 -0.18 7.24 -1.93
C ILE A 77 -1.57 6.66 -2.25
N VAL A 78 -1.69 5.34 -2.09
CA VAL A 78 -2.94 4.59 -2.31
C VAL A 78 -3.75 4.53 -1.02
N GLU A 79 -5.04 4.82 -1.08
CA GLU A 79 -5.90 4.98 0.09
C GLU A 79 -6.96 3.88 0.17
N PHE A 80 -7.13 3.30 1.35
CA PHE A 80 -8.08 2.22 1.63
C PHE A 80 -8.99 2.61 2.79
N ASN A 81 -10.30 2.36 2.64
CA ASN A 81 -11.30 2.57 3.69
C ASN A 81 -11.65 1.25 4.39
N GLY A 82 -10.63 0.53 4.83
CA GLY A 82 -10.73 -0.80 5.41
C GLY A 82 -9.92 -1.83 4.60
N ASP A 83 -10.37 -3.08 4.59
CA ASP A 83 -9.79 -4.14 3.76
C ASP A 83 -9.88 -3.79 2.27
N GLY A 84 -8.85 -4.14 1.50
CA GLY A 84 -8.88 -3.87 0.07
C GLY A 84 -7.66 -4.38 -0.69
N LYS A 85 -7.79 -4.31 -2.02
CA LYS A 85 -6.72 -4.61 -2.97
C LYS A 85 -6.63 -3.51 -4.01
N ALA A 86 -5.42 -3.21 -4.44
CA ALA A 86 -5.19 -2.26 -5.51
C ALA A 86 -4.08 -2.74 -6.44
N GLU A 87 -4.14 -2.28 -7.68
CA GLU A 87 -3.06 -2.43 -8.65
C GLU A 87 -2.64 -1.04 -9.11
N VAL A 88 -1.34 -0.76 -9.09
CA VAL A 88 -0.75 0.49 -9.58
C VAL A 88 0.12 0.17 -10.79
N VAL A 89 -0.24 0.68 -11.96
CA VAL A 89 0.42 0.37 -13.25
C VAL A 89 1.25 1.57 -13.72
N PHE A 90 2.50 1.33 -14.13
CA PHE A 90 3.45 2.33 -14.63
C PHE A 90 3.77 2.18 -16.13
#